data_AF-A0A3Q2PXB4-F1
#
_entry.id   AF-A0A3Q2PXB4-F1
#
_cell.length_a   1.000
_cell.length_b   1.000
_cell.length_c   1.000
_cell.angle_alpha   90.00
_cell.angle_beta   90.00
_cell.angle_gamma   90.00
#
_symmetry.space_group_name_H-M   'P 1'
#
loop_
_entity.id
_entity.type
_entity.pdbx_description
1 polymer ?
#
loop_
_entity_poly.entity_id
_entity_poly.type
_entity_poly.pdbx_seq_one_letter_code
_entity_poly.pdbx_strand_id
1 'polypeptide(L)' 'RNTPQAPLLKKLSEDSLTKQPEEVFDVLEKLGEGSYGSVFKAIHKESGQVVAIKQVPVESDLQEIIKEISIMQQCDR' A
#
# COMPACT_ATOMS: atom_id res chain seq x y z
N ARG A 1 22.02 5.08 21.08
CA ARG A 1 20.68 4.46 21.10
C ARG A 1 20.47 3.89 19.72
N ASN A 2 20.46 2.56 19.58
CA ASN A 2 20.33 1.90 18.29
C ASN A 2 18.82 1.75 18.01
N THR A 3 18.21 2.77 17.40
CA THR A 3 16.87 2.60 16.83
C THR A 3 17.00 1.61 15.68
N PRO A 4 16.30 0.46 15.67
CA PRO A 4 16.23 -0.34 14.47
C PRO A 4 15.63 0.56 13.39
N GLN A 5 16.44 0.92 12.39
CA GLN A 5 15.92 1.62 11.22
C GLN A 5 14.82 0.73 10.65
N ALA A 6 13.59 1.23 10.62
CA ALA A 6 12.54 0.56 9.88
C ALA A 6 13.09 0.30 8.47
N PRO A 7 13.01 -0.93 7.95
CA PRO A 7 13.53 -1.21 6.63
C PRO A 7 12.87 -0.24 5.65
N LEU A 8 13.69 0.47 4.87
CA LEU A 8 13.21 1.30 3.76
C LEU A 8 12.21 0.47 2.95
N LEU A 9 10.98 0.96 2.86
CA LEU A 9 9.94 0.34 2.04
C LEU A 9 10.43 0.37 0.59
N LYS A 10 10.75 -0.81 0.05
CA LYS A 10 11.11 -0.95 -1.35
C LYS A 10 9.86 -0.91 -2.20
N LYS A 11 9.95 -0.26 -3.37
CA LYS A 11 8.91 -0.36 -4.40
C LYS A 11 8.75 -1.83 -4.80
N LEU A 12 7.51 -2.26 -5.05
CA LEU A 12 7.21 -3.61 -5.50
C LEU A 12 7.90 -3.88 -6.86
N SER A 13 8.28 -5.12 -7.11
CA SER A 13 8.80 -5.54 -8.41
C SER A 13 7.70 -5.53 -9.47
N GLU A 14 8.07 -5.40 -10.75
CA GLU A 14 7.14 -5.48 -11.88
C GLU A 14 6.37 -6.83 -11.88
N ASP A 15 7.05 -7.93 -11.54
CA ASP A 15 6.42 -9.24 -11.42
C ASP A 15 5.35 -9.30 -10.33
N SER A 16 5.53 -8.56 -9.23
CA SER A 16 4.52 -8.51 -8.16
C SER A 16 3.33 -7.65 -8.55
N LEU A 17 3.56 -6.59 -9.35
CA LEU A 17 2.51 -5.69 -9.83
C LEU A 17 1.58 -6.33 -10.89
N THR A 18 1.98 -7.45 -11.48
CA THR A 18 1.17 -8.18 -12.49
C THR A 18 0.31 -9.31 -11.91
N LYS A 19 0.47 -9.62 -10.61
CA LYS A 19 -0.30 -10.65 -9.88
C LYS A 19 -1.55 -10.06 -9.25
N GLN A 20 -2.49 -10.92 -8.86
CA GLN A 20 -3.62 -10.46 -8.05
C GLN A 20 -3.13 -10.04 -6.64
N PRO A 21 -3.70 -8.99 -6.04
CA PRO A 21 -3.28 -8.52 -4.71
C PRO A 21 -3.28 -9.61 -3.64
N GLU A 22 -4.25 -10.54 -3.69
CA GLU A 22 -4.40 -11.65 -2.77
C GLU A 22 -3.28 -12.70 -2.92
N GLU A 23 -2.58 -12.74 -4.06
CA GLU A 23 -1.42 -13.60 -4.27
C GLU A 23 -0.14 -12.99 -3.67
N VAL A 24 -0.12 -11.67 -3.45
CA VAL A 24 1.05 -10.91 -3.00
C VAL A 24 0.94 -10.53 -1.51
N PHE A 25 -0.28 -10.31 -1.02
CA PHE A 25 -0.54 -9.82 0.33
C PHE A 25 -1.50 -10.73 1.09
N ASP A 26 -1.25 -10.89 2.38
CA ASP A 26 -2.24 -11.37 3.35
C ASP A 26 -2.91 -10.15 3.99
N VAL A 27 -4.14 -9.85 3.58
CA VAL A 27 -4.94 -8.76 4.15
C VAL A 27 -5.46 -9.18 5.52
N LEU A 28 -5.21 -8.35 6.53
CA LEU A 28 -5.57 -8.58 7.92
C LEU A 28 -6.76 -7.68 8.30
N GLU A 29 -6.68 -7.04 9.47
CA GLU A 29 -7.72 -6.19 10.04
C GLU A 29 -7.81 -4.82 9.36
N LYS A 30 -9.03 -4.27 9.32
CA LYS A 30 -9.28 -2.88 8.94
C LYS A 30 -8.71 -1.94 10.00
N LEU A 31 -7.87 -1.01 9.57
CA LEU A 31 -7.27 0.01 10.41
C LEU A 31 -8.14 1.26 10.52
N GLY A 32 -8.89 1.58 9.47
CA GLY A 32 -9.75 2.75 9.46
C GLY A 32 -10.51 2.94 8.15
N GLU A 33 -11.35 3.96 8.13
CA GLU A 33 -12.15 4.39 6.99
C GLU A 33 -12.13 5.91 6.91
N GLY A 34 -12.03 6.44 5.71
CA GLY A 34 -12.20 7.85 5.41
C GLY A 34 -13.10 8.05 4.20
N SER A 35 -13.25 9.30 3.78
CA SER A 35 -14.11 9.68 2.64
C SER A 35 -13.79 8.97 1.33
N TYR A 36 -12.53 8.57 1.14
CA TYR A 36 -12.04 7.97 -0.10
C TYR A 36 -11.89 6.45 -0.03
N GLY A 37 -12.16 5.82 1.11
CA GLY A 37 -12.05 4.36 1.20
C GLY A 37 -11.58 3.83 2.55
N SER A 38 -11.27 2.54 2.56
CA SER A 38 -10.87 1.80 3.76
C SER A 38 -9.39 1.46 3.73
N VAL A 39 -8.73 1.57 4.88
CA VAL A 39 -7.33 1.19 5.05
C VAL A 39 -7.26 -0.11 5.84
N PHE A 40 -6.49 -1.07 5.34
CA PHE A 40 -6.28 -2.38 5.96
C PHE A 40 -4.80 -2.58 6.27
N LYS A 41 -4.54 -3.28 7.36
CA LYS A 41 -3.22 -3.84 7.64
C LYS A 41 -3.04 -5.07 6.77
N ALA A 42 -1.84 -5.27 6.23
CA ALA A 42 -1.52 -6.46 5.47
C ALA A 42 -0.08 -6.89 5.69
N ILE A 43 0.23 -8.13 5.32
CA ILE A 43 1.61 -8.66 5.28
C ILE A 43 1.97 -8.91 3.82
N HIS A 44 3.08 -8.35 3.37
CA HIS A 44 3.67 -8.70 2.07
C HIS A 44 4.28 -10.10 2.17
N LYS A 45 3.72 -11.07 1.45
CA LYS A 45 4.01 -12.51 1.60
C LYS A 45 5.48 -12.85 1.42
N GLU A 46 6.13 -12.24 0.44
CA GLU A 46 7.53 -12.54 0.12
C GLU A 46 8.49 -12.01 1.20
N SER A 47 8.28 -10.76 1.63
CA SER A 47 9.21 -10.10 2.57
C SER A 47 8.86 -10.28 4.05
N GLY A 48 7.63 -10.69 4.37
CA GLY A 48 7.07 -10.67 5.72
C GLY A 48 6.81 -9.26 6.28
N GLN A 49 6.99 -8.20 5.47
CA GLN A 49 6.82 -6.82 5.94
C GLN A 49 5.35 -6.47 6.15
N VAL A 50 5.06 -5.82 7.28
CA VAL A 50 3.73 -5.25 7.56
C VAL A 50 3.57 -3.96 6.76
N VAL A 51 2.47 -3.86 6.02
CA VAL A 51 2.12 -2.74 5.14
C VAL A 51 0.67 -2.30 5.34
N ALA A 52 0.30 -1.16 4.75
CA ALA A 52 -1.08 -0.68 4.69
C ALA A 52 -1.61 -0.74 3.25
N ILE A 53 -2.84 -1.21 3.07
CA ILE A 53 -3.54 -1.24 1.78
C ILE A 53 -4.75 -0.32 1.87
N LYS A 54 -4.78 0.74 1.04
CA LYS A 54 -5.94 1.65 0.90
C LYS A 54 -6.79 1.16 -0.27
N GLN A 55 -7.98 0.64 0.03
CA GLN A 55 -8.97 0.24 -0.97
C GLN A 55 -9.89 1.42 -1.27
N VAL A 56 -9.90 1.86 -2.53
CA VAL A 56 -10.69 2.99 -3.02
C VAL A 56 -11.72 2.48 -4.04
N PRO A 57 -13.02 2.77 -3.90
CA PRO A 57 -14.04 2.37 -4.87
C PRO A 57 -13.77 2.99 -6.24
N VAL A 58 -13.90 2.20 -7.31
CA VAL A 58 -13.64 2.63 -8.70
C VAL A 58 -14.59 3.73 -9.17
N GLU A 59 -15.76 3.85 -8.57
CA GLU A 59 -16.74 4.92 -8.81
C GLU A 59 -16.32 6.30 -8.30
N SER A 60 -15.21 6.38 -7.56
CA SER A 60 -14.62 7.64 -7.08
C SER A 60 -13.89 8.38 -8.22
N ASP A 61 -13.57 9.67 -8.02
CA ASP A 61 -12.85 10.47 -9.02
C ASP A 61 -11.43 9.91 -9.27
N LEU A 62 -11.31 9.13 -10.34
CA LEU A 62 -10.07 8.47 -10.76
C LEU A 62 -8.92 9.46 -10.98
N GLN A 63 -9.21 10.70 -11.43
CA GLN A 63 -8.16 11.69 -11.67
C GLN A 63 -7.53 12.17 -10.37
N GLU A 64 -8.35 12.40 -9.34
CA GLU A 64 -7.87 12.78 -8.01
C GLU A 64 -7.02 11.66 -7.38
N ILE A 65 -7.46 10.41 -7.53
CA ILE A 65 -6.73 9.23 -7.03
C ILE A 65 -5.36 9.09 -7.70
N ILE A 66 -5.30 9.17 -9.04
CA ILE A 66 -4.05 9.06 -9.80
C ILE A 66 -3.10 10.20 -9.43
N LYS A 67 -3.63 11.41 -9.20
CA LYS A 67 -2.85 12.56 -8.75
C LYS A 67 -2.26 12.35 -7.36
N GLU A 68 -3.04 11.82 -6.42
CA GLU A 68 -2.57 11.48 -5.06
C GLU A 68 -1.40 10.48 -5.14
N ILE A 69 -1.56 9.40 -5.91
CA ILE A 69 -0.52 8.37 -6.12
C ILE A 69 0.75 8.98 -6.70
N SER A 70 0.61 9.79 -7.76
CA SER A 70 1.74 10.42 -8.45
C SER A 70 2.54 11.33 -7.53
N ILE A 71 1.87 12.10 -6.67
CA ILE A 71 2.52 12.96 -5.68
C ILE A 71 3.26 12.11 -4.64
N MET A 72 2.60 11.08 -4.09
CA MET A 72 3.20 10.21 -3.06
C MET A 72 4.45 9.47 -3.59
N GLN A 73 4.42 8.99 -4.82
CA GLN A 73 5.56 8.28 -5.43
C GLN A 73 6.80 9.14 -5.65
N GLN A 74 6.66 10.47 -5.67
CA GLN A 74 7.75 11.42 -5.80
C GLN A 74 8.38 11.81 -4.45
N CYS A 75 7.76 11.40 -3.34
CA CYS A 75 8.27 11.66 -1.99
C CYS A 75 9.19 10.52 -1.51
N ASP A 76 10.44 10.49 -2.00
CA ASP A 76 11.46 9.50 -1.61
C ASP A 76 12.38 9.98 -0.44
N ARG A 77 11.87 10.80 0.49
CA ARG A 77 12.68 11.32 1.61
C ARG A 77 12.72 10.41 2.82
#